data_AF-A0A645IYF6-F1
#
_entry.id   AF-A0A645IYF6-F1
#
_cell.length_a   1.000
_cell.length_b   1.000
_cell.length_c   1.000
_cell.angle_alpha   90.00
_cell.angle_beta   90.00
_cell.angle_gamma   90.00
#
_symmetry.space_group_name_H-M   'P 1'
#
loop_
_entity.id
_entity.type
_entity.pdbx_description
1 polymer ?
#
loop_
_entity_poly.entity_id
_entity_poly.type
_entity_poly.pdbx_seq_one_letter_code
_entity_poly.pdbx_strand_id
1 'polypeptide(L)'
;MAAESRGIRIPDAFQISGADGIDDFLFRRYHFPTYKVPCAEVGVRGARRILELMERTDAEPVSELLPIKLLTEEENLTCHLSEKLE
;
A
#
# COMPACT_ATOMS: atom_id res chain seq x y z
N MET A 1 -12.33 -11.25 -13.38
CA MET A 1 -11.54 -11.92 -12.31
C MET A 1 -11.92 -13.40 -12.20
N ALA A 2 -11.07 -14.25 -11.61
CA ALA A 2 -11.30 -15.70 -11.51
C ALA A 2 -12.55 -16.13 -10.70
N ALA A 3 -13.04 -15.25 -9.82
CA ALA A 3 -14.29 -15.45 -9.09
C ALA A 3 -15.52 -15.18 -9.96
N GLU A 4 -15.56 -14.05 -10.67
CA GLU A 4 -16.64 -13.74 -11.63
C GLU A 4 -16.76 -14.79 -12.73
N SER A 5 -15.63 -15.31 -13.24
CA SER A 5 -15.65 -16.37 -14.27
C SER A 5 -16.24 -17.69 -13.77
N ARG A 6 -16.46 -17.83 -12.46
CA ARG A 6 -17.14 -18.94 -11.81
C ARG A 6 -18.57 -18.58 -11.34
N GLY A 7 -19.09 -17.42 -11.75
CA GLY A 7 -20.42 -16.94 -11.38
C GLY A 7 -20.52 -16.37 -9.96
N ILE A 8 -19.40 -16.14 -9.28
CA ILE A 8 -19.41 -15.56 -7.92
C ILE A 8 -19.66 -14.06 -8.01
N ARG A 9 -20.69 -13.59 -7.29
CA ARG A 9 -21.05 -12.17 -7.21
C ARG A 9 -20.15 -11.46 -6.19
N ILE A 10 -19.56 -10.34 -6.60
CA ILE A 10 -18.71 -9.49 -5.77
C ILE A 10 -19.35 -8.09 -5.72
N PRO A 11 -19.47 -7.45 -4.53
CA PRO A 11 -18.99 -7.91 -3.21
C PRO A 11 -19.98 -8.82 -2.44
N ASP A 12 -21.25 -8.93 -2.87
CA ASP A 12 -22.33 -9.54 -2.07
C ASP A 12 -22.08 -10.97 -1.59
N ALA A 13 -21.46 -11.82 -2.42
CA ALA A 13 -21.22 -13.23 -2.09
C ALA A 13 -19.75 -13.52 -1.77
N PHE A 14 -18.86 -12.57 -2.02
CA PHE A 14 -17.42 -12.71 -1.81
C PHE A 14 -16.75 -11.35 -1.68
N GLN A 15 -16.13 -11.11 -0.54
CA GLN A 15 -15.36 -9.90 -0.27
C GLN A 15 -13.89 -10.10 -0.62
N ILE A 16 -13.29 -9.07 -1.19
CA ILE A 16 -11.88 -9.05 -1.58
C ILE A 16 -11.24 -7.87 -0.85
N SER A 17 -10.05 -8.10 -0.30
CA SER A 17 -9.17 -7.04 0.18
C SER A 17 -7.82 -7.15 -0.51
N GLY A 18 -7.28 -6.01 -0.92
CA GLY A 18 -5.96 -5.90 -1.52
C GLY A 18 -4.84 -5.74 -0.48
N ALA A 19 -3.61 -5.85 -0.98
CA ALA A 19 -2.40 -5.48 -0.27
C ALA A 19 -1.61 -4.44 -1.08
N ASP A 20 -0.59 -3.88 -0.45
CA ASP A 20 0.35 -2.88 -0.98
C ASP A 20 -0.24 -1.49 -1.26
N GLY A 21 -1.55 -1.38 -1.47
CA GLY A 21 -2.19 -0.09 -1.76
C GLY A 21 -1.67 0.52 -3.05
N ILE A 22 -1.34 -0.34 -4.01
CA ILE A 22 -0.87 0.07 -5.35
C ILE A 22 -1.97 0.88 -6.03
N ASP A 23 -1.57 2.01 -6.58
CA ASP A 23 -2.41 2.79 -7.47
C ASP A 23 -2.49 2.11 -8.85
N ASP A 24 -3.47 1.22 -8.99
CA ASP A 24 -3.82 0.57 -10.25
C ASP A 24 -5.28 0.83 -10.63
N PHE A 25 -5.82 1.99 -10.22
CA PHE A 25 -7.20 2.41 -10.41
C PHE A 25 -7.72 2.20 -11.83
N LEU A 26 -6.89 2.51 -12.83
CA LEU A 26 -7.24 2.39 -14.26
C LEU A 26 -7.36 0.94 -14.74
N PHE A 27 -6.87 -0.02 -13.97
CA PHE A 27 -6.75 -1.41 -14.37
C PHE A 27 -7.75 -2.32 -13.65
N ARG A 28 -8.46 -1.81 -12.63
CA ARG A 28 -9.42 -2.59 -11.85
C ARG A 28 -10.86 -2.27 -12.21
N ARG A 29 -11.66 -3.32 -12.40
CA ARG A 29 -13.11 -3.24 -12.58
C ARG A 29 -13.86 -2.89 -11.29
N TYR A 30 -13.25 -3.20 -10.15
CA TYR A 30 -13.83 -3.01 -8.83
C TYR A 30 -12.79 -2.37 -7.92
N HIS A 31 -13.25 -1.46 -7.06
CA HIS A 31 -12.46 -0.92 -5.98
C HIS A 31 -12.75 -1.73 -4.73
N PHE A 32 -11.68 -2.11 -4.04
CA PHE A 32 -11.75 -2.90 -2.82
C PHE A 32 -10.90 -2.22 -1.74
N PRO A 33 -11.21 -2.45 -0.46
CA PRO A 33 -10.32 -2.03 0.61
C PRO A 33 -8.94 -2.63 0.42
N THR A 34 -7.89 -1.88 0.74
CA THR A 34 -6.52 -2.34 0.57
C THR A 34 -5.62 -1.81 1.67
N TYR A 35 -4.65 -2.62 2.09
CA TYR A 35 -3.64 -2.18 3.03
C TYR A 35 -2.54 -1.39 2.29
N LYS A 36 -2.43 -0.08 2.53
CA LYS A 36 -1.35 0.77 2.04
C LYS A 36 -0.11 0.59 2.90
N VAL A 37 0.95 0.10 2.28
CA VAL A 37 2.27 -0.04 2.90
C VAL A 37 3.04 1.26 2.67
N PRO A 38 3.70 1.84 3.70
CA PRO A 38 4.42 3.10 3.57
C PRO A 38 5.78 2.92 2.87
N CYS A 39 5.80 2.36 1.66
CA CYS A 39 7.02 1.95 0.95
C CYS A 39 8.02 3.09 0.74
N ALA A 40 7.54 4.30 0.42
CA ALA A 40 8.41 5.46 0.26
C ALA A 40 9.13 5.81 1.57
N GLU A 41 8.41 5.76 2.70
CA GLU A 41 8.97 6.02 4.01
C GLU A 41 9.95 4.93 4.46
N VAL A 42 9.64 3.65 4.19
CA VAL A 42 10.58 2.53 4.37
C VAL A 42 11.88 2.82 3.61
N GLY A 43 11.79 3.21 2.34
CA GLY A 43 12.95 3.51 1.50
C GLY A 43 13.79 4.67 2.06
N VAL A 44 13.16 5.79 2.41
CA VAL A 44 13.84 6.98 2.95
C VAL A 44 14.52 6.66 4.28
N ARG A 45 13.81 6.03 5.22
CA ARG A 45 14.34 5.71 6.55
C ARG A 45 15.43 4.63 6.47
N GLY A 46 15.23 3.61 5.64
CA GLY A 46 16.21 2.56 5.38
C GLY A 46 17.50 3.10 4.79
N ALA A 47 17.41 3.94 3.75
CA ALA A 47 18.57 4.59 3.14
C ALA A 47 19.33 5.46 4.16
N ARG A 48 18.62 6.26 4.97
CA ARG A 48 19.24 7.06 6.03
C ARG A 48 19.99 6.19 7.03
N ARG A 49 19.39 5.08 7.47
CA ARG A 49 20.04 4.16 8.42
C ARG A 49 21.30 3.52 7.83
N ILE A 50 21.28 3.15 6.55
CA ILE A 50 22.47 2.62 5.86
C ILE A 50 23.60 3.66 5.88
N LEU A 51 23.31 4.92 5.55
CA LEU A 51 24.32 5.98 5.58
C LEU A 51 24.89 6.19 6.99
N GLU A 52 24.05 6.23 8.02
CA GLU A 52 24.50 6.36 9.41
C GLU A 52 25.43 5.21 9.83
N LEU A 53 25.12 3.96 9.44
CA LEU A 53 25.97 2.79 9.70
C LEU A 53 27.30 2.84 8.94
N MET A 54 27.33 3.47 7.77
CA MET A 54 28.55 3.65 6.99
C MET A 54 29.46 4.73 7.59
N GLU A 55 28.90 5.79 8.14
CA GLU A 55 29.63 6.92 8.71
C GLU A 55 30.11 6.67 10.15
N ARG A 56 29.42 5.78 10.87
CA ARG A 56 29.65 5.53 12.29
C ARG A 56 29.83 4.05 12.59
N THR A 57 31.04 3.68 12.98
CA THR A 57 31.38 2.31 13.35
C THR A 57 30.74 1.85 14.68
N ASP A 58 30.20 2.78 15.47
CA ASP A 58 29.51 2.50 16.74
C ASP A 58 27.98 2.43 16.62
N ALA A 59 27.44 2.61 15.41
CA ALA A 59 26.00 2.60 15.20
C ALA A 59 25.46 1.15 15.15
N GLU A 60 24.46 0.85 16.00
CA GLU A 60 23.85 -0.48 16.11
C GLU A 60 22.65 -0.67 15.18
N PRO A 61 22.39 -1.83 14.57
CA PRO A 61 21.19 -2.05 13.77
C PRO A 61 19.90 -1.69 14.53
N VAL A 62 18.95 -1.04 13.84
CA VAL A 62 17.66 -0.67 14.40
C VAL A 62 16.56 -1.45 13.71
N SER A 63 15.63 -1.99 14.49
CA SER A 63 14.39 -2.58 14.01
C SER A 63 13.24 -1.63 14.30
N GLU A 64 12.53 -1.22 13.26
CA GLU A 64 11.37 -0.33 13.36
C GLU A 64 10.16 -0.94 12.64
N LEU A 65 8.97 -0.74 13.20
CA LEU A 65 7.70 -1.07 12.55
C LEU A 65 7.01 0.22 12.13
N LEU A 66 6.76 0.36 10.82
CA LEU A 66 5.99 1.48 10.29
C LEU A 66 4.50 1.08 10.18
N PRO A 67 3.58 2.01 10.50
CA PRO A 67 2.17 1.71 10.49
C PRO A 67 1.66 1.47 9.06
N ILE A 68 0.94 0.37 8.87
CA ILE A 68 0.17 0.09 7.65
C ILE A 68 -1.21 0.71 7.82
N LYS A 69 -1.72 1.36 6.77
CA LYS A 69 -3.07 1.95 6.78
C LYS A 69 -4.01 1.08 5.95
N LEU A 70 -5.15 0.68 6.50
CA LEU A 70 -6.26 0.18 5.68
C LEU A 70 -6.90 1.37 4.98
N LEU A 71 -6.93 1.36 3.65
CA LEU A 71 -7.72 2.28 2.86
C LEU A 71 -9.09 1.65 2.63
N THR A 72 -10.15 2.38 2.97
CA THR A 72 -11.51 2.02 2.55
C THR A 72 -11.66 2.13 1.04
N GLU A 73 -12.75 1.60 0.47
CA GLU A 73 -13.05 1.78 -0.95
C GLU A 73 -13.07 3.27 -1.35
N GLU A 74 -13.71 4.11 -0.53
CA GLU A 74 -13.82 5.57 -0.73
C GLU A 74 -12.46 6.28 -0.63
N GLU A 75 -11.62 5.92 0.35
CA GLU A 75 -10.29 6.49 0.51
C GLU A 75 -9.36 6.07 -0.63
N ASN A 76 -9.49 4.83 -1.08
CA ASN A 76 -8.75 4.32 -2.23
C ASN A 76 -9.13 5.13 -3.48
N LEU A 77 -10.43 5.32 -3.74
CA LEU A 77 -10.96 6.19 -4.79
C LEU A 77 -10.43 7.64 -4.72
N THR A 78 -10.34 8.22 -3.51
CA THR A 78 -10.01 9.65 -3.32
C THR A 78 -8.51 9.94 -3.43
N CYS A 79 -7.63 9.02 -3.01
CA CYS A 79 -6.18 9.18 -3.10
C CYS A 79 -5.71 9.48 -4.54
N HIS A 80 -6.44 8.96 -5.54
CA HIS A 80 -6.18 9.16 -6.97
C HIS A 80 -6.49 10.56 -7.50
N LEU A 81 -7.39 11.30 -6.86
CA LEU A 81 -7.80 12.64 -7.33
C LEU A 81 -6.83 13.72 -6.84
N SER A 82 -6.21 13.53 -5.68
CA SER A 82 -5.26 14.49 -5.09
C SER A 82 -3.89 14.45 -5.77
N GLU A 83 -3.40 13.29 -6.20
CA GLU A 83 -2.06 13.16 -6.83
C GLU A 83 -2.02 13.66 -8.30
N LYS A 84 -3.16 14.00 -8.90
CA LYS A 84 -3.25 14.57 -10.26
C LYS A 84 -3.43 16.09 -10.32
N LEU A 85 -3.48 16.75 -9.15
CA LEU A 85 -3.70 18.20 -9.04
C LEU A 85 -2.48 18.97 -8.52
N GLU A 86 -1.34 18.28 -8.32
CA GLU A 86 -0.02 18.86 -8.04
C GLU A 86 0.93 18.59 -9.23
#